data_AF-A0AAW6IYW5-F1
#
_entry.id   AF-A0AAW6IYW5-F1
#
_cell.length_a   1.000
_cell.length_b   1.000
_cell.length_c   1.000
_cell.angle_alpha   90.00
_cell.angle_beta   90.00
_cell.angle_gamma   90.00
#
_symmetry.space_group_name_H-M   'P 1'
#
loop_
_entity.id
_entity.type
_entity.pdbx_description
1 polymer ?
#
loop_
_entity_poly.entity_id
_entity_poly.type
_entity_poly.pdbx_seq_one_letter_code
_entity_poly.pdbx_strand_id
1 'polypeptide(L)'
;MRPKLVPTDGIGWIYIMMTPSDYNRVKIGITKNNPLLRLRELKTGDPYLAVEAAYLIQYGTRFTTRDIEVYIHTYLGDVRIHFLADEDQVNVPSEWFKVNSQESRLLVEEALKKMGFYITSSGCYQDNLTNVASRYYESELVNEVSNFNLDLF
;
A
#
# COMPACT_ATOMS: atom_id res chain seq x y z
N MET A 1 -15.49 12.61 -17.10
CA MET A 1 -14.85 11.27 -17.06
C MET A 1 -13.49 11.44 -16.40
N ARG A 2 -13.24 10.81 -15.25
CA ARG A 2 -11.87 10.71 -14.72
C ARG A 2 -11.16 9.60 -15.50
N PRO A 3 -9.91 9.79 -15.94
CA PRO A 3 -9.21 8.79 -16.74
C PRO A 3 -9.14 7.46 -15.98
N LYS A 4 -9.41 6.36 -16.68
CA LYS A 4 -9.18 4.99 -16.20
C LYS A 4 -7.71 4.87 -15.80
N LEU A 5 -7.43 4.71 -14.51
CA LEU A 5 -6.08 4.45 -14.00
C LEU A 5 -5.72 2.98 -14.25
N VAL A 6 -5.49 2.62 -15.51
CA VAL A 6 -4.70 1.43 -15.84
C VAL A 6 -3.25 1.80 -15.54
N PRO A 7 -2.53 1.10 -14.65
CA PRO A 7 -1.13 1.40 -14.38
C PRO A 7 -0.31 1.21 -15.66
N THR A 8 0.04 2.31 -16.31
CA THR A 8 1.24 2.39 -17.15
C THR A 8 2.46 2.20 -16.26
N ASP A 9 3.58 1.72 -16.82
CA ASP A 9 4.86 1.65 -16.10
C ASP A 9 5.11 2.98 -15.36
N GLY A 10 5.33 2.94 -14.03
CA GLY A 10 5.39 4.14 -13.19
C GLY A 10 4.26 4.29 -12.16
N ILE A 11 3.30 3.36 -12.07
CA ILE A 11 2.20 3.43 -11.09
C ILE A 11 2.10 2.14 -10.25
N GLY A 12 1.81 2.27 -8.95
CA GLY A 12 1.59 1.15 -8.02
C GLY A 12 0.84 1.57 -6.76
N TRP A 13 0.40 0.60 -5.97
CA TRP A 13 -0.32 0.83 -4.73
C TRP A 13 0.43 0.28 -3.54
N ILE A 14 0.68 1.11 -2.53
CA ILE A 14 1.04 0.63 -1.19
C ILE A 14 -0.24 0.47 -0.39
N TYR A 15 -0.36 -0.61 0.37
CA TYR A 15 -1.48 -0.81 1.28
C TYR A 15 -1.00 -1.14 2.68
N ILE A 16 -1.77 -0.68 3.66
CA ILE A 16 -1.63 -0.99 5.07
C ILE A 16 -2.90 -1.71 5.48
N MET A 17 -2.77 -2.99 5.80
CA MET A 17 -3.87 -3.82 6.30
C MET A 17 -3.68 -4.11 7.77
N MET A 18 -4.78 -4.10 8.51
CA MET A 18 -4.82 -4.35 9.96
C MET A 18 -5.94 -5.33 10.27
N THR A 19 -5.83 -6.01 11.40
CA THR A 19 -6.90 -6.87 11.93
C THR A 19 -7.34 -6.34 13.29
N PRO A 20 -8.66 -6.26 13.58
CA PRO A 20 -9.14 -5.84 14.90
C PRO A 20 -8.80 -6.87 15.99
N SER A 21 -8.40 -8.09 15.61
CA SER A 21 -7.92 -9.10 16.56
C SER A 21 -6.58 -8.72 17.20
N ASP A 22 -5.79 -7.87 16.53
CA ASP A 22 -4.52 -7.35 17.04
C ASP A 22 -4.22 -5.97 16.43
N TYR A 23 -4.60 -4.92 17.14
CA TYR A 23 -4.40 -3.54 16.71
C TYR A 23 -2.94 -3.11 16.62
N ASN A 24 -2.00 -3.87 17.19
CA ASN A 24 -0.56 -3.56 17.20
C ASN A 24 0.20 -4.33 16.11
N ARG A 25 -0.51 -4.84 15.12
CA ARG A 25 0.05 -5.59 14.02
C ARG A 25 -0.57 -5.17 12.70
N VAL A 26 0.29 -4.85 11.74
CA VAL A 26 -0.10 -4.48 10.38
C VAL A 26 0.67 -5.26 9.34
N LYS A 27 0.04 -5.45 8.18
CA LYS A 27 0.69 -5.90 6.96
C LYS A 27 0.88 -4.71 6.04
N ILE A 28 2.10 -4.49 5.56
CA ILE A 28 2.41 -3.43 4.60
C ILE A 28 2.98 -4.07 3.35
N GLY A 29 2.29 -3.90 2.22
CA GLY A 29 2.75 -4.47 0.95
C GLY A 29 2.47 -3.56 -0.23
N ILE A 30 3.03 -3.92 -1.38
CA ILE A 30 2.78 -3.24 -2.65
C ILE A 30 1.98 -4.13 -3.62
N THR A 31 1.19 -3.52 -4.50
CA THR A 31 0.49 -4.22 -5.58
C THR A 31 0.31 -3.29 -6.78
N LYS A 32 0.20 -3.87 -7.98
CA LYS A 32 -0.13 -3.09 -9.19
C LYS A 32 -1.64 -2.83 -9.30
N ASN A 33 -2.46 -3.69 -8.72
CA ASN A 33 -3.92 -3.61 -8.83
C ASN A 33 -4.53 -2.87 -7.64
N ASN A 34 -5.84 -2.59 -7.69
CA ASN A 34 -6.55 -2.04 -6.54
C ASN A 34 -6.33 -2.93 -5.29
N PRO A 35 -5.92 -2.37 -4.13
CA PRO A 35 -5.66 -3.13 -2.90
C PRO A 35 -6.82 -3.99 -2.41
N LEU A 36 -8.06 -3.68 -2.77
CA LEU A 36 -9.23 -4.50 -2.42
C LEU A 36 -9.17 -5.91 -3.02
N LEU A 37 -8.49 -6.11 -4.15
CA LEU A 37 -8.27 -7.46 -4.69
C LEU A 37 -7.38 -8.28 -3.76
N ARG A 38 -6.29 -7.68 -3.28
CA ARG A 38 -5.38 -8.32 -2.32
C ARG A 38 -6.07 -8.55 -0.97
N LEU A 39 -6.92 -7.62 -0.53
CA LEU A 39 -7.73 -7.77 0.67
C LEU A 39 -8.64 -9.00 0.58
N ARG A 40 -9.32 -9.20 -0.56
CA ARG A 40 -10.23 -10.34 -0.77
C ARG A 40 -9.51 -11.69 -0.67
N GLU A 41 -8.30 -11.79 -1.24
CA GLU A 41 -7.48 -12.99 -1.12
C GLU A 41 -7.12 -13.29 0.34
N LEU A 42 -6.69 -12.27 1.08
CA LEU A 42 -6.24 -12.42 2.46
C LEU A 42 -7.38 -12.64 3.45
N LYS A 43 -8.61 -12.19 3.13
CA LYS A 43 -9.79 -12.45 3.96
C LYS A 43 -10.16 -13.93 4.10
N THR A 44 -9.62 -14.79 3.24
CA THR A 44 -9.75 -16.25 3.40
C THR A 44 -9.03 -16.76 4.65
N GLY A 45 -7.97 -16.08 5.08
CA GLY A 45 -7.24 -16.39 6.31
C GLY A 45 -7.66 -15.56 7.53
N ASP A 46 -8.14 -14.33 7.32
CA ASP A 46 -8.68 -13.47 8.38
C ASP A 46 -9.90 -12.66 7.90
N PRO A 47 -11.14 -13.02 8.27
CA PRO A 47 -12.34 -12.34 7.78
C PRO A 47 -12.43 -10.87 8.23
N TYR A 48 -11.78 -10.52 9.34
CA TYR A 48 -11.82 -9.19 9.93
C TYR A 48 -10.72 -8.26 9.43
N LEU A 49 -9.85 -8.73 8.53
CA LEU A 49 -8.84 -7.89 7.89
C LEU A 49 -9.50 -6.68 7.19
N ALA A 50 -8.93 -5.50 7.41
CA ALA A 50 -9.39 -4.23 6.86
C ALA A 50 -8.20 -3.41 6.34
N VAL A 51 -8.46 -2.48 5.43
CA VAL A 51 -7.47 -1.52 4.94
C VAL A 51 -7.52 -0.27 5.82
N GLU A 52 -6.44 -0.02 6.57
CA GLU A 52 -6.25 1.24 7.31
C GLU A 52 -6.04 2.39 6.33
N ALA A 53 -5.13 2.19 5.36
CA ALA A 53 -4.83 3.17 4.34
C ALA A 53 -4.21 2.49 3.11
N ALA A 54 -4.38 3.12 1.96
CA ALA A 54 -3.67 2.80 0.75
C ALA A 54 -3.12 4.07 0.10
N TYR A 55 -2.05 3.93 -0.66
CA TYR A 55 -1.42 5.03 -1.38
C TYR A 55 -1.25 4.65 -2.84
N LEU A 56 -1.88 5.41 -3.73
CA LEU A 56 -1.59 5.35 -5.15
C LEU A 56 -0.29 6.11 -5.39
N ILE A 57 0.75 5.38 -5.78
CA ILE A 57 2.08 5.89 -6.02
C ILE A 57 2.28 6.11 -7.51
N GLN A 58 2.56 7.35 -7.86
CA GLN A 58 3.05 7.75 -9.17
C GLN A 58 4.55 7.98 -9.04
N TYR A 59 5.35 7.07 -9.57
CA TYR A 59 6.80 7.13 -9.52
C TYR A 59 7.36 7.35 -10.92
N GLY A 60 8.39 8.21 -11.02
CA GLY A 60 9.14 8.35 -12.27
C GLY A 60 9.99 7.12 -12.54
N THR A 61 10.72 7.10 -13.67
CA THR A 61 11.63 6.02 -14.07
C THR A 61 12.81 5.76 -13.11
N ARG A 62 12.96 6.58 -12.07
CA ARG A 62 14.01 6.45 -11.04
C ARG A 62 13.80 5.26 -10.12
N PHE A 63 12.56 4.84 -9.89
CA PHE A 63 12.22 3.80 -8.93
C PHE A 63 11.41 2.70 -9.61
N THR A 64 11.52 1.48 -9.08
CA THR A 64 10.55 0.42 -9.32
C THR A 64 9.63 0.27 -8.11
N THR A 65 8.50 -0.43 -8.28
CA THR A 65 7.65 -0.83 -7.14
C THR A 65 8.46 -1.60 -6.09
N ARG A 66 9.40 -2.45 -6.53
CA ARG A 66 10.25 -3.23 -5.64
C ARG A 66 11.17 -2.34 -4.82
N ASP A 67 11.77 -1.32 -5.42
CA ASP A 67 12.67 -0.40 -4.69
C ASP A 67 11.92 0.36 -3.60
N ILE A 68 10.70 0.81 -3.90
CA ILE A 68 9.84 1.51 -2.94
C ILE A 68 9.44 0.59 -1.80
N GLU A 69 9.02 -0.64 -2.12
CA GLU A 69 8.66 -1.64 -1.12
C GLU A 69 9.84 -1.95 -0.20
N VAL A 70 11.00 -2.30 -0.77
CA VAL A 70 12.23 -2.61 -0.03
C VAL A 70 12.64 -1.45 0.87
N TYR A 71 12.55 -0.21 0.40
CA TYR A 71 12.90 0.95 1.22
C TYR A 71 11.98 1.11 2.43
N ILE A 72 10.66 1.08 2.22
CA ILE A 72 9.67 1.16 3.31
C ILE A 72 9.89 0.02 4.30
N HIS A 73 10.08 -1.18 3.77
CA HIS A 73 10.34 -2.38 4.54
C HIS A 73 11.60 -2.28 5.39
N THR A 74 12.67 -1.70 4.84
CA THR A 74 13.92 -1.45 5.57
C THR A 74 13.72 -0.36 6.63
N TYR A 75 12.94 0.69 6.31
CA TYR A 75 12.60 1.77 7.23
C TYR A 75 11.88 1.27 8.50
N LEU A 76 11.00 0.28 8.34
CA LEU A 76 10.29 -0.38 9.44
C LEU A 76 10.99 -1.66 9.93
N GLY A 77 12.27 -1.86 9.60
CA GLY A 77 13.02 -3.09 9.91
C GLY A 77 13.02 -3.46 11.39
N ASP A 78 13.19 -2.47 12.27
CA ASP A 78 13.26 -2.68 13.73
C ASP A 78 11.97 -3.23 14.36
N VAL A 79 10.84 -3.06 13.68
CA VAL A 79 9.53 -3.54 14.13
C VAL A 79 8.98 -4.67 13.27
N ARG A 80 9.78 -5.24 12.36
CA ARG A 80 9.36 -6.38 11.54
C ARG A 80 9.10 -7.61 12.41
N ILE A 81 7.99 -8.29 12.14
CA ILE A 81 7.61 -9.52 12.84
C ILE A 81 8.20 -10.72 12.10
N HIS A 82 8.93 -11.56 12.86
CA HIS A 82 9.38 -12.87 12.43
C HIS A 82 8.55 -13.94 13.13
N PHE A 83 7.69 -14.63 12.37
CA PHE A 83 6.74 -15.59 12.96
C PHE A 83 7.37 -16.93 13.29
N LEU A 84 8.41 -17.33 12.56
CA LEU A 84 9.09 -18.61 12.70
C LEU A 84 10.57 -18.38 12.96
N ALA A 85 11.17 -19.21 13.81
CA ALA A 85 12.57 -19.09 14.19
C ALA A 85 13.55 -19.40 13.03
N ASP A 86 13.11 -20.21 12.07
CA ASP A 86 13.83 -20.66 10.88
C ASP A 86 13.38 -19.96 9.59
N GLU A 87 12.64 -18.85 9.71
CA GLU A 87 12.22 -18.05 8.56
C GLU A 87 13.45 -17.53 7.77
N ASP A 88 13.40 -17.63 6.44
CA ASP A 88 14.42 -17.02 5.57
C ASP A 88 14.21 -15.50 5.51
N GLN A 89 14.72 -14.81 6.52
CA GLN A 89 14.58 -13.37 6.67
C GLN A 89 15.33 -12.57 5.59
N VAL A 90 16.24 -13.21 4.84
CA VAL A 90 17.05 -12.55 3.83
C VAL A 90 16.34 -12.58 2.48
N ASN A 91 15.87 -13.76 2.05
CA ASN A 91 15.27 -13.92 0.72
C ASN A 91 13.74 -13.76 0.74
N VAL A 92 13.09 -14.01 1.88
CA VAL A 92 11.62 -13.95 2.03
C VAL A 92 11.26 -13.16 3.29
N PRO A 93 11.63 -11.87 3.38
CA PRO A 93 11.36 -11.07 4.56
C PRO A 93 9.85 -10.88 4.77
N SER A 94 9.39 -11.11 6.01
CA SER A 94 7.98 -10.98 6.41
C SER A 94 7.42 -9.57 6.18
N GLU A 95 6.28 -9.46 5.53
CA GLU A 95 5.61 -8.17 5.27
C GLU A 95 4.76 -7.67 6.46
N TRP A 96 4.96 -8.25 7.64
CA TRP A 96 4.21 -7.92 8.86
C TRP A 96 5.07 -7.15 9.86
N PHE A 97 4.46 -6.18 10.53
CA PHE A 97 5.14 -5.24 11.42
C PHE A 97 4.35 -5.05 12.72
N LYS A 98 5.07 -4.96 13.84
CA LYS A 98 4.55 -4.76 15.20
C LYS A 98 4.42 -3.27 15.49
N VAL A 99 3.41 -2.66 14.90
CA VAL A 99 3.08 -1.25 15.04
C VAL A 99 1.57 -1.09 14.92
N ASN A 100 1.00 -0.09 15.61
CA ASN A 100 -0.44 0.16 15.49
C ASN A 100 -0.79 0.79 14.14
N SER A 101 -2.07 0.71 13.75
CA SER A 101 -2.51 1.12 12.42
C SER A 101 -2.24 2.61 12.14
N GLN A 102 -2.53 3.50 13.10
CA GLN A 102 -2.32 4.94 12.92
C GLN A 102 -0.83 5.31 12.80
N GLU A 103 0.02 4.72 13.62
CA GLU A 103 1.46 4.94 13.60
C GLU A 103 2.09 4.37 12.34
N SER A 104 1.65 3.20 11.89
CA SER A 104 2.13 2.59 10.64
C SER A 104 1.89 3.49 9.44
N ARG A 105 0.75 4.19 9.41
CA ARG A 105 0.42 5.17 8.38
C ARG A 105 1.39 6.35 8.38
N LEU A 106 1.72 6.87 9.56
CA LEU A 106 2.71 7.96 9.69
C LEU A 106 4.11 7.51 9.26
N LEU A 107 4.56 6.32 9.66
CA LEU A 107 5.87 5.78 9.29
C LEU A 107 6.00 5.54 7.78
N VAL A 108 4.95 5.02 7.13
CA VAL A 108 4.92 4.86 5.67
C VAL A 108 4.98 6.22 4.97
N GLU A 109 4.24 7.22 5.44
CA GLU A 109 4.30 8.58 4.88
C GLU A 109 5.68 9.23 5.08
N GLU A 110 6.33 9.01 6.23
CA GLU A 110 7.69 9.48 6.48
C GLU A 110 8.71 8.82 5.56
N ALA A 111 8.62 7.50 5.38
CA ALA A 111 9.48 6.76 4.46
C ALA A 111 9.32 7.28 3.02
N LEU A 112 8.09 7.45 2.56
CA LEU A 112 7.77 8.02 1.26
C LEU A 112 8.33 9.45 1.10
N LYS A 113 8.14 10.32 2.10
CA LYS A 113 8.73 11.67 2.09
C LYS A 113 10.26 11.65 2.01
N LYS A 114 10.93 10.73 2.72
CA LYS A 114 12.39 10.53 2.66
C LYS A 114 12.86 10.05 1.28
N MET A 115 12.03 9.29 0.57
CA MET A 115 12.26 8.93 -0.82
C MET A 115 11.98 10.09 -1.81
N GLY A 116 11.42 11.21 -1.33
CA GLY A 116 11.10 12.38 -2.13
C GLY A 116 9.66 12.41 -2.66
N PHE A 117 8.76 11.59 -2.12
CA PHE A 117 7.35 11.63 -2.50
C PHE A 117 6.59 12.76 -1.79
N TYR A 118 5.71 13.42 -2.54
CA TYR A 118 4.72 14.33 -1.98
C TYR A 118 3.44 13.57 -1.65
N ILE A 119 2.96 13.70 -0.41
CA ILE A 119 1.74 13.01 0.05
C ILE A 119 0.53 13.90 -0.21
N THR A 120 -0.48 13.36 -0.90
CA THR A 120 -1.73 14.05 -1.22
C THR A 120 -2.96 13.27 -0.72
N SER A 121 -4.12 13.92 -0.70
CA SER A 121 -5.41 13.26 -0.51
C SER A 121 -5.90 12.55 -1.78
N SER A 122 -6.87 11.66 -1.63
CA SER A 122 -7.54 10.95 -2.73
C SER A 122 -8.06 11.94 -3.79
N GLY A 123 -8.06 11.49 -5.05
CA GLY A 123 -8.57 12.29 -6.17
C GLY A 123 -7.65 13.42 -6.65
N CYS A 124 -6.49 13.62 -6.03
CA CYS A 124 -5.44 14.55 -6.49
C CYS A 124 -4.51 13.90 -7.52
N TYR A 125 -5.06 13.24 -8.55
CA TYR A 125 -4.25 12.75 -9.67
C TYR A 125 -3.72 13.95 -10.46
N GLN A 126 -2.40 14.05 -10.62
CA GLN A 126 -1.77 15.15 -11.35
C GLN A 126 -0.93 14.56 -12.48
N ASP A 127 -1.44 14.64 -13.72
CA ASP A 127 -0.87 14.07 -14.94
C ASP A 127 0.62 14.39 -15.17
N ASN A 128 1.13 15.46 -14.57
CA ASN A 128 2.48 15.98 -14.79
C ASN A 128 3.42 15.83 -13.57
N LEU A 129 2.96 15.24 -12.46
CA LEU A 129 3.82 15.06 -11.29
C LEU A 129 4.34 13.63 -11.18
N THR A 130 5.64 13.52 -10.95
CA THR A 130 6.29 12.27 -10.53
C THR A 130 6.60 12.36 -9.04
N ASN A 131 6.67 11.20 -8.39
CA ASN A 131 6.87 11.06 -6.96
C ASN A 131 5.72 11.67 -6.14
N VAL A 132 4.49 11.26 -6.47
CA VAL A 132 3.29 11.59 -5.69
C VAL A 132 2.71 10.32 -5.08
N ALA A 133 2.26 10.41 -3.83
CA ALA A 133 1.56 9.35 -3.13
C ALA A 133 0.18 9.87 -2.68
N SER A 134 -0.87 9.51 -3.41
CA SER A 134 -2.25 9.90 -3.08
C SER A 134 -2.86 8.91 -2.10
N ARG A 135 -3.28 9.36 -0.93
CA ARG A 135 -3.85 8.53 0.13
C ARG A 135 -5.33 8.25 -0.09
N TYR A 136 -5.73 7.00 0.15
CA TYR A 136 -7.09 6.49 0.08
C TYR A 136 -7.42 5.67 1.33
N TYR A 137 -8.64 5.81 1.82
CA TYR A 137 -9.25 4.89 2.79
C TYR A 137 -10.03 3.79 2.07
N GLU A 138 -10.36 2.71 2.78
CA GLU A 138 -11.06 1.55 2.21
C GLU A 138 -12.34 1.93 1.44
N SER A 139 -13.15 2.83 2.01
CA SER A 139 -14.40 3.30 1.39
C SER A 139 -14.19 4.02 0.05
N GLU A 140 -13.05 4.70 -0.11
CA GLU A 140 -12.69 5.41 -1.35
C GLU A 140 -12.20 4.43 -2.43
N LEU A 141 -11.56 3.33 -2.03
CA LEU A 141 -11.13 2.28 -2.95
C LEU A 141 -12.31 1.55 -3.60
N VAL A 142 -13.44 1.42 -2.90
CA VAL A 142 -14.67 0.83 -3.45
C VAL A 142 -15.22 1.68 -4.60
N ASN A 143 -15.23 3.00 -4.41
CA ASN A 143 -15.69 3.93 -5.44
C ASN A 143 -14.76 3.95 -6.66
N GLU A 144 -13.45 3.76 -6.46
CA GLU A 144 -12.51 3.54 -7.57
C GLU A 144 -12.89 2.29 -8.38
N VAL A 145 -13.17 1.14 -7.74
CA VAL A 145 -13.62 -0.08 -8.43
C VAL A 145 -14.90 0.14 -9.26
N SER A 146 -15.88 0.87 -8.71
CA SER A 146 -17.13 1.18 -9.42
C SER A 146 -16.91 2.02 -10.68
N ASN A 147 -15.91 2.91 -10.68
CA ASN A 147 -15.56 3.72 -11.84
C ASN A 147 -14.81 2.94 -12.94
N PHE A 148 -14.31 1.73 -12.65
CA PHE A 148 -13.68 0.84 -13.65
C PHE A 148 -14.67 -0.11 -14.32
N ASN A 149 -15.82 -0.41 -13.69
CA ASN A 149 -16.79 -1.41 -14.17
C ASN A 149 -17.95 -0.82 -15.01
N LEU A 150 -17.97 0.48 -15.30
CA LEU A 150 -19.06 1.12 -16.05
C LEU A 150 -18.97 0.98 -17.58
N ASP A 151 -17.98 0.27 -18.12
CA ASP A 151 -17.83 0.03 -19.58
C ASP A 151 -17.89 -1.46 -19.96
N LEU A 152 -18.60 -2.30 -19.20
CA LEU A 152 -18.79 -3.73 -19.52
C LEU A 152 -20.27 -4.13 -19.77
N PHE A 153 -21.07 -3.19 -20.27
CA PHE A 153 -22.33 -3.48 -20.96
C PHE A 153 -22.54 -2.53 -22.14
#